data_AF-A0A290XAY6-F1
#
_entry.id   AF-A0A290XAY6-F1
#
_cell.length_a   1.000
_cell.length_b   1.000
_cell.length_c   1.000
_cell.angle_alpha   90.00
_cell.angle_beta   90.00
_cell.angle_gamma   90.00
#
_symmetry.space_group_name_H-M   'P 1'
#
loop_
_entity.id
_entity.type
_entity.pdbx_description
1 polymer ?
#
loop_
_entity_poly.entity_id
_entity_poly.type
_entity_poly.pdbx_seq_one_letter_code
_entity_poly.pdbx_strand_id
1 'polypeptide(L)'
;MGSFSLWHGIIVLIMLAIPVGIGLVIWLIVRAVRKPAVPAGPIPASGPPQSSAEARLRELASLRSKDLITESEYEEQRAQVLRSLQARA
;
A
#
# COMPACT_ATOMS: atom_id res chain seq x y z
N MET A 1 -20.04 40.75 14.95
CA MET A 1 -20.63 39.41 14.76
C MET A 1 -19.93 38.72 13.58
N GLY A 2 -18.69 38.25 13.75
CA GLY A 2 -17.92 37.68 12.62
C GLY A 2 -17.01 36.49 13.00
N SER A 3 -16.78 36.29 14.30
CA SER A 3 -15.87 35.24 14.78
C SER A 3 -16.48 33.83 14.70
N PHE A 4 -17.79 33.67 14.98
CA PHE A 4 -18.45 32.36 14.98
C PHE A 4 -18.51 31.71 13.59
N SER A 5 -18.72 32.48 12.52
CA SER A 5 -18.80 31.94 11.15
C SER A 5 -17.42 31.62 10.57
N LEU A 6 -16.39 32.38 10.97
CA LEU A 6 -15.03 32.17 10.47
C LEU A 6 -14.41 30.89 11.05
N TRP A 7 -14.64 30.62 12.34
CA TRP A 7 -14.09 29.45 13.02
C TRP A 7 -14.69 28.13 12.50
N HIS A 8 -16.01 28.10 12.25
CA HIS A 8 -16.67 26.97 11.60
C HIS A 8 -16.17 26.78 10.16
N GLY A 9 -15.97 27.86 9.41
CA GLY A 9 -15.39 27.80 8.07
C GLY A 9 -13.99 27.17 8.06
N ILE A 10 -13.14 27.52 9.03
CA ILE A 10 -11.80 26.94 9.19
C ILE A 10 -11.89 25.44 9.53
N ILE A 11 -12.77 25.04 10.45
CA ILE A 11 -12.95 23.62 10.79
C ILE A 11 -13.41 22.82 9.58
N VAL A 12 -14.43 23.28 8.86
CA VAL A 12 -14.94 22.60 7.67
C VAL A 12 -13.86 22.50 6.60
N LEU A 13 -13.06 23.55 6.42
CA LEU A 13 -11.93 23.54 5.50
C LEU A 13 -10.90 22.48 5.87
N ILE A 14 -10.52 22.38 7.14
CA ILE A 14 -9.56 21.36 7.62
C ILE A 14 -10.15 19.95 7.47
N MET A 15 -11.42 19.78 7.86
CA MET A 15 -12.12 18.49 7.81
C MET A 15 -12.31 17.99 6.38
N LEU A 16 -12.38 18.90 5.39
CA LEU A 16 -12.40 18.57 3.97
C LEU A 16 -10.99 18.42 3.37
N ALA A 17 -10.01 19.20 3.84
CA ALA A 17 -8.65 19.15 3.34
C ALA A 17 -7.95 17.83 3.70
N ILE A 18 -8.23 17.26 4.88
CA ILE A 18 -7.65 15.99 5.32
C ILE A 18 -7.99 14.83 4.36
N PRO A 19 -9.26 14.50 4.07
CA PRO A 19 -9.60 13.40 3.16
C PRO A 19 -9.13 13.66 1.73
N VAL A 20 -9.15 14.92 1.27
CA VAL A 20 -8.61 15.29 -0.05
C VAL A 20 -7.10 15.06 -0.10
N GLY A 21 -6.37 15.46 0.93
CA GLY A 21 -4.93 15.26 1.06
C GLY A 21 -4.56 13.79 1.10
N ILE A 22 -5.27 12.99 1.92
CA ILE A 22 -5.09 11.54 2.00
C ILE A 22 -5.37 10.90 0.64
N GLY A 23 -6.46 11.28 -0.03
CA GLY A 23 -6.79 10.80 -1.37
C GLY A 23 -5.72 11.13 -2.40
N LEU A 24 -5.13 12.33 -2.34
CA LEU A 24 -4.04 12.76 -3.22
C LEU A 24 -2.77 11.95 -2.98
N VAL A 25 -2.43 11.68 -1.72
CA VAL A 25 -1.26 10.87 -1.33
C VAL A 25 -1.45 9.43 -1.79
N ILE A 26 -2.61 8.81 -1.52
CA ILE A 26 -2.93 7.46 -1.98
C ILE A 26 -2.87 7.41 -3.52
N TRP A 27 -3.44 8.40 -4.20
CA TRP A 27 -3.39 8.48 -5.66
C TRP A 27 -1.95 8.62 -6.18
N LEU A 28 -1.09 9.41 -5.53
CA LEU A 28 0.32 9.53 -5.87
C LEU A 28 1.08 8.22 -5.66
N ILE A 29 0.84 7.52 -4.55
CA ILE A 29 1.44 6.20 -4.27
C ILE A 29 0.98 5.20 -5.33
N VAL A 30 -0.33 5.11 -5.58
CA VAL A 30 -0.90 4.24 -6.60
C VAL A 30 -0.35 4.60 -7.98
N ARG A 31 -0.23 5.88 -8.33
CA ARG A 31 0.34 6.33 -9.60
C ARG A 31 1.84 6.02 -9.72
N ALA A 32 2.59 6.12 -8.63
CA ALA A 32 4.01 5.78 -8.60
C ALA A 32 4.23 4.28 -8.72
N VAL A 33 3.38 3.47 -8.07
CA VAL A 33 3.38 2.00 -8.18
C VAL A 33 2.86 1.53 -9.54
N ARG A 34 1.87 2.24 -10.11
CA ARG A 34 1.28 1.95 -11.42
C ARG A 34 2.03 2.60 -12.59
N LYS A 35 3.17 3.26 -12.35
CA LYS A 35 4.00 3.76 -13.45
C LYS A 35 4.43 2.53 -14.25
N PRO A 36 3.86 2.29 -15.45
CA PRO A 36 4.19 1.12 -16.22
C PRO A 36 5.66 1.26 -16.56
N ALA A 37 6.41 0.18 -16.40
CA ALA A 37 7.62 0.00 -17.16
C ALA A 37 7.35 0.47 -18.59
N VAL A 38 8.24 1.32 -19.09
CA VAL A 38 8.66 1.47 -20.48
C VAL A 38 7.97 0.46 -21.42
N PRO A 39 7.46 0.86 -22.60
CA PRO A 39 7.03 -0.11 -23.61
C PRO A 39 8.26 -0.85 -24.15
N ALA A 40 8.76 -1.82 -23.39
CA ALA A 40 9.56 -2.93 -23.86
C ALA A 40 8.53 -3.96 -24.33
N GLY A 41 8.49 -4.30 -25.61
CA GLY A 41 9.45 -5.26 -26.12
C GLY A 41 9.06 -6.65 -25.58
N PRO A 42 8.50 -7.55 -26.38
CA PRO A 42 7.92 -8.80 -25.89
C PRO A 42 9.00 -9.75 -25.37
N ILE A 43 9.24 -9.83 -24.05
CA ILE A 43 10.12 -10.84 -23.44
C ILE A 43 9.75 -11.06 -21.94
N PRO A 44 10.05 -12.22 -21.32
CA PRO A 44 9.36 -13.50 -21.42
C PRO A 44 8.74 -13.90 -20.06
N ALA A 45 7.84 -14.89 -20.06
CA ALA A 45 7.50 -15.65 -18.87
C ALA A 45 8.77 -16.35 -18.32
N SER A 46 8.80 -16.60 -17.00
CA SER A 46 9.72 -17.48 -16.24
C SER A 46 10.84 -16.79 -15.44
N GLY A 47 10.51 -16.34 -14.23
CA GLY A 47 11.44 -16.32 -13.10
C GLY A 47 10.91 -17.26 -12.00
N PRO A 48 11.76 -17.96 -11.24
CA PRO A 48 11.32 -18.99 -10.30
C PRO A 48 10.35 -18.41 -9.25
N PRO A 49 9.34 -19.18 -8.81
CA PRO A 49 8.30 -18.71 -7.87
C PRO A 49 8.86 -18.22 -6.52
N GLN A 50 10.09 -18.57 -6.18
CA GLN A 50 10.81 -18.10 -4.98
C GLN A 50 10.96 -16.57 -4.94
N SER A 51 11.27 -15.91 -6.07
CA SER A 51 11.46 -14.45 -6.07
C SER A 51 10.16 -13.71 -5.74
N SER A 52 9.01 -14.28 -6.14
CA SER A 52 7.69 -13.71 -5.87
C SER A 52 7.25 -13.85 -4.42
N ALA A 53 7.56 -14.99 -3.77
CA ALA A 53 7.27 -15.18 -2.36
C ALA A 53 8.19 -14.36 -1.45
N GLU A 54 9.48 -14.27 -1.78
CA GLU A 54 10.41 -13.40 -1.05
C GLU A 54 10.02 -11.92 -1.18
N ALA A 55 9.57 -11.49 -2.37
CA ALA A 55 9.05 -10.14 -2.58
C ALA A 55 7.82 -9.87 -1.72
N ARG A 56 6.88 -10.82 -1.63
CA ARG A 56 5.69 -10.73 -0.76
C ARG A 56 6.06 -10.66 0.72
N LEU A 57 7.00 -11.48 1.20
CA LEU A 57 7.46 -11.43 2.59
C LEU A 57 8.11 -10.08 2.92
N ARG A 58 8.86 -9.51 1.98
CA ARG A 58 9.52 -8.20 2.15
C ARG A 58 8.50 -7.05 2.14
N GLU A 59 7.43 -7.18 1.35
CA GLU A 59 6.28 -6.26 1.36
C GLU A 59 5.58 -6.26 2.72
N LEU A 60 5.24 -7.45 3.24
CA LEU A 60 4.63 -7.62 4.57
C LEU A 60 5.50 -7.03 5.69
N ALA A 61 6.82 -7.26 5.66
CA ALA A 61 7.74 -6.69 6.62
C ALA A 61 7.73 -5.15 6.56
N SER A 62 7.65 -4.56 5.36
CA SER A 62 7.57 -3.10 5.20
C SER A 62 6.26 -2.52 5.73
N LEU A 63 5.14 -3.25 5.60
CA LEU A 63 3.84 -2.84 6.12
C LEU A 63 3.83 -2.88 7.65
N ARG A 64 4.41 -3.93 8.24
CA ARG A 64 4.61 -4.04 9.69
C ARG A 64 5.48 -2.90 10.22
N SER A 65 6.61 -2.60 9.57
CA SER A 65 7.50 -1.50 9.97
C SER A 65 6.86 -0.11 9.86
N LYS A 66 5.79 0.02 9.07
CA LYS A 66 4.99 1.26 8.94
C LYS A 66 3.81 1.29 9.92
N ASP A 67 3.69 0.30 10.81
CA ASP A 67 2.58 0.14 11.76
C ASP A 67 1.21 0.02 11.05
N LEU A 68 1.20 -0.41 9.78
CA LEU A 68 -0.02 -0.54 8.97
C LEU A 68 -0.71 -1.89 9.14
N ILE A 69 -0.02 -2.87 9.71
CA ILE A 69 -0.54 -4.21 10.03
C ILE A 69 -0.05 -4.63 11.41
N THR A 70 -0.88 -5.38 12.12
CA THR A 70 -0.58 -5.88 13.46
C THR A 70 0.36 -7.10 13.38
N GLU A 71 1.10 -7.38 14.45
CA GLU A 71 1.98 -8.56 14.54
C GLU A 71 1.24 -9.87 14.21
N SER A 72 0.01 -10.01 14.71
CA SER A 72 -0.84 -11.16 14.45
C SER A 72 -1.16 -11.32 12.96
N GLU A 73 -1.48 -10.23 12.27
CA GLU A 73 -1.83 -10.24 10.85
C GLU A 73 -0.60 -10.53 9.97
N TYR A 74 0.58 -10.05 10.39
CA TYR A 74 1.85 -10.35 9.74
C TYR A 74 2.17 -11.85 9.81
N GLU A 75 2.05 -12.45 10.99
CA GLU A 75 2.28 -13.88 11.22
C GLU A 75 1.33 -14.74 10.37
N GLU A 76 0.04 -14.40 10.34
CA GLU A 76 -0.97 -15.11 9.53
C GLU A 76 -0.66 -15.05 8.03
N GLN A 77 -0.35 -13.86 7.50
CA GLN A 77 -0.03 -13.69 6.08
C GLN A 77 1.29 -14.38 5.71
N ARG A 78 2.30 -14.31 6.58
CA ARG A 78 3.57 -15.04 6.39
C ARG A 78 3.35 -16.55 6.34
N ALA A 79 2.56 -17.10 7.25
CA ALA A 79 2.22 -18.52 7.27
C ALA A 79 1.45 -18.93 6.00
N GLN A 80 0.55 -18.07 5.51
CA GLN A 80 -0.21 -18.32 4.29
C GLN A 80 0.69 -18.34 3.04
N VAL A 81 1.65 -17.42 2.95
CA VAL A 81 2.65 -17.40 1.87
C VAL A 81 3.49 -18.68 1.90
N LEU A 82 4.01 -19.08 3.07
CA LEU A 82 4.78 -20.31 3.22
C LEU A 82 3.97 -21.57 2.88
N ARG A 83 2.71 -21.65 3.32
CA ARG A 83 1.80 -22.74 2.99
C ARG A 83 1.52 -22.81 1.49
N SER A 84 1.34 -21.66 0.83
CA SER A 84 1.11 -21.61 -0.62
C SER A 84 2.31 -22.10 -1.43
N LEU A 85 3.53 -21.92 -0.92
CA LEU A 85 4.75 -22.47 -1.50
C LEU A 85 4.81 -23.99 -1.31
N GLN A 86 4.51 -24.47 -0.10
CA GLN A 86 4.50 -25.90 0.21
C GLN A 86 3.43 -26.67 -0.56
N ALA A 87 2.25 -26.09 -0.77
CA ALA A 87 1.16 -26.72 -1.51
C ALA A 87 1.40 -26.82 -3.02
N ARG A 88 2.43 -26.16 -3.53
CA ARG A 88 2.75 -26.07 -4.97
C ARG A 88 4.07 -26.78 -5.34
N ALA A 89 4.75 -27.34 -4.35
CA ALA A 89 5.92 -28.21 -4.50
C ALA A 89 5.49 -29.68 -4.53
#